data_AF-A0A930SL71-F1
#
_entry.id   AF-A0A930SL71-F1
#
_cell.length_a   1.000
_cell.length_b   1.000
_cell.length_c   1.000
_cell.angle_alpha   90.00
_cell.angle_beta   90.00
_cell.angle_gamma   90.00
#
_symmetry.space_group_name_H-M   'P 1'
#
loop_
_entity.id
_entity.type
_entity.pdbx_description
1 polymer ?
#
loop_
_entity_poly.entity_id
_entity_poly.type
_entity_poly.pdbx_seq_one_letter_code
_entity_poly.pdbx_strand_id
1 'polypeptide(L)' 'MFQPTHWLVSRSRRLPVVVTSSPEKSLIYTEDEWNAGKSPAFELHPKLGMFCRGVQVLGFELEPMEGSAATMSAASLVQA' A
#
# COMPACT_ATOMS: atom_id res chain seq x y z
N MET A 1 -2.25 -7.78 -15.24
CA MET A 1 -0.77 -7.71 -15.19
C MET A 1 -0.38 -6.94 -13.94
N PHE A 2 0.64 -7.40 -13.22
CA PHE A 2 1.16 -6.69 -12.03
C PHE A 2 1.88 -5.42 -12.47
N GLN A 3 1.49 -4.27 -11.92
CA GLN A 3 2.08 -2.95 -12.22
C GLN A 3 2.36 -2.24 -10.90
N PRO A 4 3.56 -2.44 -10.31
CA PRO A 4 3.84 -1.94 -8.98
C PRO A 4 3.79 -0.42 -8.92
N THR A 5 3.22 0.10 -7.82
CA THR A 5 3.05 1.55 -7.61
C THR A 5 3.94 2.07 -6.50
N HIS A 6 4.32 1.21 -5.56
CA HIS A 6 5.14 1.55 -4.41
C HIS A 6 6.21 0.50 -4.15
N TRP A 7 7.23 0.90 -3.41
CA TRP A 7 8.14 0.01 -2.71
C TRP A 7 7.64 -0.18 -1.28
N LEU A 8 7.46 -1.43 -0.85
CA LEU A 8 7.38 -1.78 0.56
C LEU A 8 8.82 -1.92 1.08
N VAL A 9 9.23 -0.94 1.87
CA VAL A 9 10.58 -0.84 2.43
C VAL A 9 10.57 -1.37 3.85
N SER A 10 11.56 -2.17 4.19
CA SER A 10 11.89 -2.60 5.54
C SER A 10 13.38 -2.43 5.76
N ARG A 11 13.86 -2.64 6.99
CA ARG A 11 15.30 -2.50 7.32
C ARG A 11 16.25 -3.30 6.42
N SER A 12 15.82 -4.46 5.92
CA SER A 12 16.70 -5.38 5.17
C SER A 12 16.29 -5.58 3.72
N ARG A 13 15.11 -5.12 3.31
CA ARG A 13 14.51 -5.45 2.02
C ARG A 13 13.64 -4.32 1.50
N ARG A 14 13.62 -4.19 0.18
CA ARG A 14 12.74 -3.31 -0.59
C ARG A 14 12.01 -4.17 -1.62
N LEU A 15 10.68 -4.18 -1.58
CA LEU A 15 9.85 -5.07 -2.39
C LEU A 15 8.86 -4.26 -3.24
N PRO A 16 8.74 -4.51 -4.55
CA PRO A 16 7.74 -3.83 -5.36
C PRO A 16 6.34 -4.34 -5.01
N VAL A 17 5.41 -3.41 -4.82
CA VAL A 17 4.02 -3.72 -4.42
C VAL A 17 3.02 -2.85 -5.18
N VAL A 18 1.81 -3.38 -5.34
CA VAL A 18 0.64 -2.61 -5.78
C VAL A 18 -0.13 -2.19 -4.55
N VAL A 19 -0.32 -0.88 -4.38
CA VAL A 19 -1.18 -0.33 -3.33
C VAL A 19 -2.52 0.03 -3.94
N THR A 20 -3.60 -0.55 -3.41
CA THR A 20 -4.98 -0.18 -3.76
C THR A 20 -5.65 0.50 -2.57
N SER A 21 -6.24 1.66 -2.80
CA SER A 21 -6.95 2.40 -1.75
C SER A 21 -8.37 1.87 -1.57
N SER A 22 -8.80 1.72 -0.32
CA SER A 22 -10.19 1.53 0.09
C SER A 22 -10.57 2.59 1.13
N PRO A 23 -11.86 2.83 1.43
CA PRO A 23 -12.28 3.92 2.31
C PRO A 23 -11.67 3.85 3.72
N GLU A 24 -11.44 2.66 4.24
CA GLU A 24 -10.96 2.45 5.62
C GLU A 24 -9.44 2.24 5.69
N LYS A 25 -8.85 1.64 4.65
CA LYS A 25 -7.47 1.18 4.63
C LYS A 25 -6.97 1.04 3.20
N SER A 26 -5.65 1.08 3.02
CA SER A 26 -5.00 0.67 1.78
C SER A 26 -4.58 -0.79 1.89
N LEU A 27 -4.79 -1.54 0.81
CA LEU A 27 -4.36 -2.91 0.67
C LEU A 27 -3.07 -2.95 -0.14
N ILE A 28 -2.11 -3.79 0.28
CA ILE A 28 -0.76 -3.82 -0.29
C ILE A 28 -0.50 -5.22 -0.83
N TYR A 29 -0.49 -5.35 -2.15
CA TYR A 29 -0.31 -6.61 -2.86
C TYR A 29 1.12 -6.78 -3.33
N THR A 30 1.70 -7.92 -3.01
CA THR A 30 2.88 -8.43 -3.71
C THR A 30 2.50 -9.00 -5.07
N GLU A 31 3.49 -9.22 -5.93
CA GLU A 31 3.26 -9.82 -7.25
C GLU A 31 2.60 -11.20 -7.16
N ASP A 32 3.08 -12.04 -6.23
CA ASP A 32 2.55 -13.39 -6.01
C ASP A 32 1.08 -13.36 -5.57
N GLU A 33 0.73 -12.46 -4.65
CA GLU A 33 -0.65 -12.32 -4.16
C GLU A 33 -1.58 -11.81 -5.27
N TRP A 34 -1.12 -10.83 -6.04
CA TRP A 34 -1.87 -10.25 -7.16
C TRP A 34 -2.15 -11.30 -8.24
N ASN A 35 -1.10 -12.02 -8.67
CA ASN A 35 -1.21 -13.03 -9.73
C ASN A 35 -2.03 -14.25 -9.28
N ALA A 36 -1.97 -14.61 -8.00
CA ALA A 36 -2.76 -15.71 -7.44
C ALA A 36 -4.19 -15.30 -7.04
N GLY A 37 -4.58 -14.02 -7.14
CA GLY A 37 -5.89 -13.53 -6.70
C GLY A 37 -6.13 -13.72 -5.20
N LYS A 38 -5.07 -13.72 -4.38
CA LYS A 38 -5.15 -13.92 -2.94
C LYS A 38 -5.37 -12.59 -2.22
N SER A 39 -5.94 -12.67 -1.03
CA SER A 39 -5.97 -11.51 -0.12
C SER A 39 -4.54 -11.07 0.22
N PRO A 40 -4.28 -9.75 0.24
CA PRO A 40 -2.96 -9.22 0.55
C PRO A 40 -2.65 -9.46 2.03
N ALA A 41 -1.40 -9.81 2.33
CA ALA A 41 -0.97 -9.95 3.71
C ALA A 41 -0.88 -8.59 4.43
N PHE A 42 -0.55 -7.52 3.69
CA PHE A 42 -0.30 -6.21 4.26
C PHE A 42 -1.45 -5.22 4.04
N GLU A 43 -1.69 -4.42 5.08
CA GLU A 43 -2.69 -3.35 5.08
C GLU A 43 -2.09 -2.10 5.73
N LEU A 44 -2.39 -0.93 5.17
CA LEU A 44 -2.05 0.37 5.76
C LEU A 44 -3.32 1.08 6.20
N HIS A 45 -3.40 1.36 7.49
CA HIS A 45 -4.50 2.10 8.12
C HIS A 45 -4.02 3.54 8.40
N PRO A 46 -4.69 4.60 7.89
CA PRO A 46 -4.18 5.98 7.98
C PRO A 46 -3.85 6.48 9.39
N LYS A 47 -4.56 5.96 10.42
CA LYS A 47 -4.36 6.37 11.83
C LYS A 47 -3.68 5.31 12.69
N LEU A 48 -3.64 4.06 12.22
CA LEU A 48 -3.13 2.93 13.00
C LEU A 48 -1.79 2.39 12.47
N GLY A 49 -1.36 2.83 11.29
CA GLY A 49 -0.13 2.34 10.66
C GLY A 49 -0.34 1.01 9.94
N MET A 50 0.74 0.24 9.81
CA MET A 50 0.76 -0.96 8.97
C MET A 50 0.47 -2.23 9.75
N PHE A 51 -0.26 -3.15 9.12
CA PHE A 51 -0.61 -4.46 9.64
C PHE A 51 -0.19 -5.54 8.65
N CYS A 52 0.28 -6.67 9.17
CA CYS A 52 0.50 -7.89 8.42
C CYS A 52 -0.36 -9.00 9.02
N ARG A 53 -1.35 -9.49 8.26
CA ARG A 53 -2.30 -10.54 8.67
C ARG A 53 -2.96 -10.24 10.03
N GLY A 54 -3.38 -8.99 10.22
CA GLY A 54 -4.05 -8.52 11.44
C GLY A 54 -3.12 -8.16 12.61
N VAL A 55 -1.81 -8.35 12.49
CA VAL A 55 -0.83 -7.93 13.51
C VAL A 55 -0.19 -6.62 13.10
N GLN A 56 -0.17 -5.63 13.99
CA GLN A 56 0.50 -4.35 13.74
C GLN A 56 2.02 -4.58 13.62
N VAL A 57 2.62 -4.03 12.57
CA VAL A 57 4.06 -4.16 12.29
C VAL A 57 4.70 -2.78 12.22
N LEU A 58 5.96 -2.71 12.67
CA LEU A 58 6.76 -1.48 12.69
C LEU A 58 8.00 -1.63 11.81
N GLY A 59 8.56 -0.49 11.39
CA GLY A 59 9.76 -0.46 10.55
C GLY A 59 9.51 -0.89 9.10
N PHE A 60 8.25 -0.81 8.66
CA PHE A 60 7.85 -0.92 7.27
C PHE A 60 7.29 0.41 6.80
N GLU A 61 7.67 0.81 5.58
CA GLU A 61 7.27 2.07 4.97
C GLU A 61 6.86 1.83 3.51
N LEU A 62 5.96 2.67 2.99
CA LEU A 62 5.62 2.68 1.58
C LEU A 62 6.24 3.90 0.92
N GLU A 63 7.06 3.67 -0.09
CA GLU A 63 7.64 4.73 -0.92
C GLU A 63 7.05 4.66 -2.32
N PRO A 64 6.48 5.75 -2.87
CA PRO A 64 6.02 5.77 -4.25
C PRO A 64 7.14 5.48 -5.25
N MET A 65 6.84 4.75 -6.33
CA MET A 65 7.76 4.60 -7.46
C MET A 65 7.68 5.81 -8.37
N GLU A 66 8.83 6.35 -8.78
CA GLU A 66 8.85 7.49 -9.72
C GLU A 66 8.14 7.12 -11.04
N GLY A 67 7.21 7.98 -11.47
CA GLY A 67 6.36 7.74 -12.64
C GLY A 67 5.05 7.00 -12.35
N SER A 68 4.88 6.41 -11.16
CA SER A 68 3.57 5.99 -10.66
C SER A 68 2.90 7.23 -10.08
N ALA A 69 2.13 7.94 -10.90
CA ALA A 69 1.24 9.00 -10.40
C ALA A 69 0.26 8.34 -9.42
N ALA A 70 0.63 8.33 -8.14
CA ALA A 70 -0.27 8.07 -7.06
C ALA A 70 -1.34 9.14 -7.16
N THR A 71 -2.46 8.81 -7.80
CA THR A 71 -3.70 9.55 -7.70
C THR A 71 -4.18 9.43 -6.26
N MET A 72 -3.50 10.14 -5.36
CA MET A 72 -4.12 10.62 -4.14
C MET A 72 -5.14 11.64 -4.61
N SER A 73 -6.32 11.15 -4.97
CA SER A 73 -7.52 11.99 -4.98
C SER A 73 -7.76 12.42 -3.55
N ALA A 74 -7.10 13.50 -3.14
CA ALA A 74 -7.43 14.24 -1.94
C ALA A 74 -8.84 14.80 -2.14
N ALA A 75 -9.84 14.05 -1.69
CA ALA A 75 -11.15 14.62 -1.40
C ALA A 75 -11.02 15.45 -0.13
N SER A 76 -10.94 16.77 -0.28
CA SER A 76 -11.38 17.76 0.71
C SER A 76 -11.62 19.09 -0.03
N LEU A 77 -12.84 19.38 -0.50
CA LEU A 77 -13.94 20.09 0.17
C LEU A 77 -13.59 21.54 0.59
N VAL A 78 -14.50 22.46 0.17
CA VAL A 78 -14.73 23.86 0.60
C VAL A 78 -13.99 24.98 -0.16
N GLN A 79 -14.70 25.60 -1.13
CA GLN A 79 -14.78 27.06 -1.38
C GLN A 79 -16.13 27.29 -2.09
N ALA A 80 -16.98 28.27 -1.83
CA ALA A 80 -17.19 29.25 -0.77
C ALA A 80 -18.68 29.66 -0.86
#